data_AF-A0A328YVI7-F1
#
_entry.id   AF-A0A328YVI7-F1
#
_cell.length_a   1.000
_cell.length_b   1.000
_cell.length_c   1.000
_cell.angle_alpha   90.00
_cell.angle_beta   90.00
_cell.angle_gamma   90.00
#
_symmetry.space_group_name_H-M   'P 1'
#
loop_
_entity.id
_entity.type
_entity.pdbx_description
1 polymer ?
#
loop_
_entity_poly.entity_id
_entity_poly.type
_entity_poly.pdbx_seq_one_letter_code
_entity_poly.pdbx_strand_id
1 'polypeptide(L)' 'MLESIYEECLKYELERNGYDVKQQLTVKIDYYDLKTETDLRLDLLVNDCVVVELKTVESILPIHEAQLLSI' A
#
# COMPACT_ATOMS: atom_id res chain seq x y z
N MET A 1 -6.86 -12.79 0.05
CA MET A 1 -7.68 -13.28 1.19
C MET A 1 -7.00 -13.01 2.52
N LEU A 2 -5.74 -13.41 2.76
CA LEU A 2 -5.03 -12.99 3.98
C LEU A 2 -4.61 -11.51 3.93
N GLU A 3 -4.08 -11.02 2.81
CA GLU A 3 -3.65 -9.62 2.67
C GLU A 3 -4.78 -8.65 3.03
N SER A 4 -5.99 -8.87 2.50
CA SER A 4 -7.17 -8.06 2.82
C SER A 4 -7.57 -8.08 4.30
N ILE A 5 -7.39 -9.22 5.00
CA ILE A 5 -7.67 -9.30 6.44
C ILE A 5 -6.61 -8.52 7.22
N TYR A 6 -5.33 -8.68 6.87
CA TYR A 6 -4.24 -7.94 7.52
C TYR A 6 -4.33 -6.44 7.27
N GLU A 7 -4.76 -6.03 6.08
CA GLU A 7 -4.99 -4.63 5.74
C GLU A 7 -6.08 -4.02 6.62
N GLU A 8 -7.24 -4.70 6.75
CA GLU A 8 -8.31 -4.26 7.63
C GLU A 8 -7.86 -4.15 9.10
N CYS A 9 -7.13 -5.15 9.60
CA CYS A 9 -6.60 -5.15 10.95
C CYS A 9 -5.57 -4.03 11.18
N LEU A 10 -4.64 -3.83 10.24
CA LEU A 10 -3.60 -2.82 10.36
C LEU A 10 -4.18 -1.41 10.30
N LYS A 11 -5.14 -1.17 9.39
CA LYS A 11 -5.88 0.09 9.34
C LYS A 11 -6.53 0.39 10.69
N TYR A 12 -7.27 -0.57 11.25
CA TYR A 12 -7.93 -0.39 12.54
C TYR A 12 -6.95 -0.01 13.66
N GLU A 13 -5.80 -0.69 13.75
CA GLU A 13 -4.79 -0.38 14.78
C GLU A 13 -4.14 1.00 14.56
N LEU A 14 -3.90 1.40 13.31
CA LEU A 14 -3.36 2.73 13.00
C LEU A 14 -4.36 3.84 13.34
N GLU A 15 -5.62 3.70 12.94
CA GLU A 15 -6.70 4.64 13.28
C GLU A 15 -6.90 4.75 14.79
N ARG A 16 -6.86 3.62 15.50
CA ARG A 16 -6.95 3.56 16.96
C ARG A 16 -5.79 4.30 17.65
N ASN A 17 -4.62 4.32 17.03
CA ASN A 17 -3.45 5.08 17.49
C ASN A 17 -3.47 6.57 17.07
N GLY A 18 -4.57 7.04 16.45
CA GLY A 18 -4.80 8.44 16.13
C GLY A 18 -4.26 8.89 14.76
N TYR A 19 -3.91 7.95 13.88
CA TYR A 19 -3.49 8.26 12.51
C TYR A 19 -4.70 8.38 11.57
N ASP A 20 -4.61 9.27 10.58
CA ASP A 20 -5.53 9.29 9.44
C ASP A 20 -5.10 8.23 8.43
N VAL A 21 -5.99 7.31 8.06
CA VAL A 21 -5.66 6.17 7.18
C VAL A 21 -6.68 6.06 6.06
N LYS A 22 -6.22 6.26 4.83
CA LYS A 22 -6.99 5.99 3.61
C LYS A 22 -6.66 4.59 3.12
N GLN A 23 -7.67 3.84 2.71
CA GLN A 23 -7.53 2.43 2.32
C GLN A 23 -7.98 2.24 0.87
N GLN A 24 -7.29 1.38 0.13
CA GLN A 24 -7.58 1.05 -1.27
C GLN A 24 -7.72 2.32 -2.14
N LEU A 25 -6.80 3.27 -1.97
CA LEU A 25 -6.86 4.59 -2.60
C LEU A 25 -6.38 4.51 -4.04
N THR A 26 -7.28 4.74 -5.00
CA THR A 26 -6.89 4.92 -6.41
C THR A 26 -6.15 6.25 -6.58
N VAL A 27 -4.94 6.18 -7.13
CA VAL A 27 -4.09 7.34 -7.37
C VAL A 27 -3.85 7.53 -8.86
N LYS A 28 -3.83 8.79 -9.28
CA LYS A 28 -3.48 9.16 -10.65
C LYS A 28 -2.00 9.45 -10.72
N ILE A 29 -1.35 8.89 -11.72
CA ILE A 29 0.04 9.19 -12.02
C ILE A 29 0.03 10.25 -13.12
N ASP A 30 0.42 11.47 -12.76
CA ASP A 30 0.65 12.57 -13.69
C ASP A 30 2.15 12.62 -13.99
N TYR A 31 2.59 12.02 -15.10
CA TYR A 31 4.00 12.02 -15.50
C TYR A 31 4.21 12.91 -16.73
N TYR A 32 4.43 14.21 -16.50
CA TYR A 32 4.52 15.22 -17.57
C TYR A 32 3.32 15.13 -18.52
N ASP A 33 3.57 14.92 -19.81
CA ASP A 33 2.55 14.81 -20.85
C ASP A 33 2.03 13.37 -21.02
N LEU A 34 2.56 12.41 -20.25
CA LEU A 34 2.13 11.02 -20.28
C LEU A 34 0.88 10.87 -19.41
N LYS A 35 -0.26 10.71 -20.08
CA LYS A 35 -1.48 10.22 -19.45
C LYS A 35 -1.36 8.73 -19.23
N THR A 36 -1.02 8.34 -18.01
CA THR A 36 -1.03 6.95 -17.58
C THR A 36 -2.46 6.54 -17.20
N GLU A 37 -3.07 5.66 -18.01
CA GLU A 37 -4.33 4.98 -17.67
C GLU A 37 -4.06 3.80 -16.75
N THR A 38 -3.36 4.04 -15.64
CA THR A 38 -3.05 3.02 -14.66
C THR A 38 -4.01 3.12 -13.49
N ASP A 39 -4.72 2.04 -13.19
CA ASP A 39 -5.52 1.88 -11.97
C ASP A 39 -4.60 1.55 -10.79
N LEU A 40 -3.58 2.39 -10.55
CA LEU A 40 -2.72 2.22 -9.38
C LEU A 40 -3.59 2.46 -8.14
N ARG A 41 -3.58 1.48 -7.25
CA ARG A 41 -4.34 1.52 -6.01
C ARG A 41 -3.41 1.18 -4.86
N LEU A 42 -3.29 2.12 -3.95
CA LEU A 42 -2.50 1.94 -2.73
C LEU A 42 -3.30 1.14 -1.74
N ASP A 43 -2.67 0.21 -1.04
CA ASP A 43 -3.35 -0.53 0.03
C ASP A 43 -3.72 0.42 1.16
N LEU A 44 -2.74 1.15 1.74
CA LEU A 44 -2.99 2.19 2.74
C LEU A 44 -2.15 3.45 2.46
N LEU A 45 -2.74 4.63 2.73
CA LEU A 45 -2.06 5.92 2.81
C LEU A 45 -2.30 6.51 4.20
N VAL A 46 -1.23 6.67 4.97
CA VAL A 46 -1.26 7.15 6.36
C VAL A 46 -0.82 8.62 6.42
N ASN A 47 -1.65 9.46 7.03
CA ASN A 47 -1.43 10.90 7.23
C ASN A 47 -1.03 11.65 5.94
N ASP A 48 -1.51 11.20 4.77
CA ASP A 48 -1.12 11.74 3.46
C ASP A 48 0.41 11.83 3.24
N CYS A 49 1.16 10.96 3.92
CA CYS A 49 2.61 11.05 4.05
C CYS A 49 3.31 9.71 3.80
N VAL A 50 2.72 8.60 4.27
CA VAL A 50 3.34 7.27 4.21
C VAL A 50 2.43 6.32 3.45
N VAL A 51 2.95 5.74 2.37
CA VAL A 51 2.30 4.64 1.65
C VAL A 51 2.70 3.32 2.31
N VAL A 52 1.73 2.44 2.53
CA VAL A 52 1.96 1.09 3.04
C VAL A 52 1.34 0.10 2.07
N GLU A 53 2.18 -0.78 1.52
CA GLU A 53 1.80 -1.89 0.65
C GLU A 53 1.94 -3.20 1.43
N LEU A 54 0.88 -4.00 1.46
CA LEU A 54 0.86 -5.24 2.23
C LEU A 54 1.15 -6.43 1.32
N LYS A 55 2.04 -7.32 1.81
CA LYS A 55 2.31 -8.60 1.16
C LYS A 55 2.17 -9.73 2.17
N THR A 56 1.37 -10.74 1.83
CA THR A 56 1.33 -12.00 2.60
C THR A 56 1.93 -13.13 1.79
N VAL A 57 2.97 -13.74 2.34
CA VAL A 57 3.70 -14.83 1.70
C VAL A 57 3.93 -15.95 2.72
N GLU A 58 3.92 -17.19 2.25
CA GLU A 58 4.20 -18.36 3.10
C GLU A 58 5.65 -18.38 3.60
N SER A 59 6.58 -17.90 2.77
CA SER A 59 7.98 -17.71 3.11
C SER A 59 8.56 -16.49 2.40
N ILE A 60 9.57 -15.88 3.01
CA ILE A 60 10.33 -14.80 2.39
C ILE A 60 11.27 -15.44 1.36
N LEU A 61 11.04 -15.12 0.09
CA LEU A 61 11.88 -15.55 -1.01
C LEU A 61 12.80 -14.37 -1.41
N PRO A 62 13.96 -14.63 -2.04
CA PRO A 62 14.87 -13.57 -2.48
C PRO A 62 14.22 -12.51 -3.36
N ILE A 63 13.15 -12.84 -4.10
CA ILE A 63 12.39 -11.87 -4.88
C ILE A 63 11.67 -10.83 -4.01
N HIS A 64 11.18 -11.22 -2.82
CA HIS A 64 10.55 -10.30 -1.88
C HIS A 64 11.60 -9.34 -1.27
N GLU A 65 12.84 -9.82 -1.08
CA GLU A 65 13.94 -8.95 -0.65
C GLU A 65 14.34 -7.96 -1.74
N ALA A 66 14.42 -8.41 -3.00
CA ALA A 66 14.71 -7.52 -4.13
C ALA A 66 13.64 -6.43 -4.31
N GLN A 67 12.37 -6.73 -4.02
CA GLN A 67 11.29 -5.74 -4.02
C GLN A 67 11.55 -4.61 -3.03
N LEU A 68 12.10 -4.88 -1.83
CA LEU A 68 12.41 -3.84 -0.84
C LEU A 68 13.49 -2.86 -1.32
N LEU A 69 14.37 -3.28 -2.23
CA LEU A 69 15.45 -2.45 -2.80
C LEU A 69 15.01 -1.66 -4.04
N SER A 70 13.83 -1.96 -4.58
CA SER A 70 13.34 -1.44 -5.87
C SER A 70 12.12 -0.53 -5.73
N ILE A 71 11.66 -0.28 -4.49
CA ILE A 71 10.65 0.74 -4.16
C ILE A 71 11.29 2.13 -4.17
#